data_AF-A0A0L0BT36-F1
#
_entry.id   AF-A0A0L0BT36-F1
#
_cell.length_a   1.000
_cell.length_b   1.000
_cell.length_c   1.000
_cell.angle_alpha   90.00
_cell.angle_beta   90.00
_cell.angle_gamma   90.00
#
_symmetry.space_group_name_H-M   'P 1'
#
loop_
_entity.id
_entity.type
_entity.pdbx_description
1 polymer ?
#
loop_
_entity_poly.entity_id
_entity_poly.type
_entity_poly.pdbx_seq_one_letter_code
_entity_poly.pdbx_strand_id
1 'polypeptide(L)'
;MPRLKPTTKIDVIGNLDLSPEKAVGDYIESKQQDAFFVKPPNWDSAGDSVELLFIRNEREHAAMLRLQEEMLENAKRQTASNASRIRKLYKIHGDLRKRFIEVNSFIKDCVDKKRIAEKKVAEEMAMQEVIKEDIKKYKNSIEELAQFREVLKATVKEFEPYEKVLQEVVDKSDIFVSVKDCMDRCDALMLAQVEISRLEQQKIQEIEEMRKRMVKITNEAALTVLGLKNDLAELERSYNQARAECSKWEKIMANAKNTVANHDLNKDRSLDGVHYMYRLLCKRRNIDPVFQRHEIEKQLDFIKDEVELLFEVNKECMKLMEEGKLAKTKNAGKAKGKKEA
;
A
#
# COMPACT_ATOMS: atom_id res chain seq x y z
N MET A 1 -27.58 -83.76 107.00
CA MET A 1 -27.82 -83.09 105.70
C MET A 1 -29.32 -82.94 105.51
N PRO A 2 -29.81 -81.75 105.11
CA PRO A 2 -31.25 -81.51 104.95
C PRO A 2 -31.77 -82.31 103.75
N ARG A 3 -32.87 -83.05 103.95
CA ARG A 3 -33.57 -83.76 102.88
C ARG A 3 -34.32 -82.72 102.05
N LEU A 4 -33.78 -82.38 100.87
CA LEU A 4 -34.50 -81.60 99.87
C LEU A 4 -35.65 -82.44 99.30
N LYS A 5 -36.83 -81.84 99.15
CA LYS A 5 -37.98 -82.51 98.53
C LYS A 5 -37.71 -82.74 97.04
N PRO A 6 -38.20 -83.84 96.43
CA PRO A 6 -38.08 -84.05 94.99
C PRO A 6 -38.82 -82.95 94.23
N THR A 7 -38.25 -82.46 93.14
CA THR A 7 -38.91 -81.53 92.23
C THR A 7 -39.94 -82.28 91.38
N THR A 8 -41.17 -81.77 91.33
CA THR A 8 -42.31 -82.36 90.59
C THR A 8 -42.32 -82.01 89.10
N LYS A 9 -41.22 -81.47 88.55
CA LYS A 9 -41.17 -81.05 87.15
C LYS A 9 -40.76 -82.22 86.27
N ILE A 10 -41.75 -82.97 85.80
CA ILE A 10 -41.62 -83.87 84.66
C ILE A 10 -42.23 -83.11 83.48
N ASP A 11 -41.43 -82.31 82.79
CA ASP A 11 -41.82 -81.72 81.49
C ASP A 11 -40.57 -81.63 80.62
N VAL A 12 -40.20 -82.77 80.02
CA VAL A 12 -39.55 -82.74 78.72
C VAL A 12 -40.69 -82.65 77.72
N ILE A 13 -40.67 -81.64 76.85
CA ILE A 13 -41.75 -81.24 75.91
C ILE A 13 -42.71 -80.18 76.48
N GLY A 14 -42.15 -79.06 76.97
CA GLY A 14 -42.98 -77.95 77.43
C GLY A 14 -42.34 -76.58 77.36
N ASN A 15 -41.31 -76.36 76.53
CA ASN A 15 -40.83 -75.05 76.04
C ASN A 15 -39.62 -75.29 75.13
N LEU A 16 -39.75 -75.06 73.83
CA LEU A 16 -38.67 -75.22 72.84
C LEU A 16 -37.72 -74.02 72.86
N ASP A 17 -37.22 -73.67 74.04
CA ASP A 17 -36.21 -72.62 74.25
C ASP A 17 -35.24 -73.00 75.38
N LEU A 18 -34.81 -74.27 75.40
CA LEU A 18 -33.63 -74.70 76.14
C LEU A 18 -32.50 -74.99 75.16
N SER A 19 -31.43 -74.21 75.26
CA SER A 19 -30.11 -74.50 74.70
C SER A 19 -29.77 -75.98 74.90
N PRO A 20 -29.33 -76.72 73.87
CA PRO A 20 -29.07 -78.16 73.96
C PRO A 20 -28.07 -78.53 75.06
N GLU A 21 -27.14 -77.62 75.39
CA GLU A 21 -26.18 -77.77 76.49
C GLU A 21 -26.86 -77.94 77.87
N LYS A 22 -27.97 -77.23 78.13
CA LYS A 22 -28.70 -77.30 79.40
C LYS A 22 -29.53 -78.57 79.51
N ALA A 23 -30.14 -79.00 78.41
CA ALA A 23 -30.93 -80.23 78.37
C ALA A 23 -30.09 -81.50 78.67
N VAL A 24 -28.82 -81.51 78.25
CA VAL A 24 -27.87 -82.58 78.60
C VAL A 24 -27.56 -82.57 80.09
N GLY A 25 -27.40 -81.40 80.71
CA GLY A 25 -27.21 -81.24 82.15
C GLY A 25 -28.37 -81.81 82.97
N ASP A 26 -29.59 -81.43 82.63
CA ASP A 26 -30.81 -81.91 83.30
C ASP A 26 -30.98 -83.44 83.15
N TYR A 27 -30.60 -84.02 82.00
CA TYR A 27 -30.61 -85.47 81.78
C TYR A 27 -29.58 -86.21 82.65
N ILE A 28 -28.37 -85.65 82.79
CA ILE A 28 -27.32 -86.23 83.63
C ILE A 28 -27.72 -86.18 85.11
N GLU A 29 -28.30 -85.07 85.58
CA GLU A 29 -28.80 -84.94 86.95
C GLU A 29 -29.93 -85.93 87.26
N SER A 30 -30.86 -86.14 86.33
CA SER A 30 -31.90 -87.17 86.47
C SER A 30 -31.31 -88.58 86.60
N LYS A 31 -30.30 -88.92 85.78
CA LYS A 31 -29.61 -90.21 85.86
C LYS A 31 -28.81 -90.41 87.15
N GLN A 32 -28.25 -89.35 87.71
CA GLN A 32 -27.57 -89.40 89.01
C GLN A 32 -28.56 -89.61 90.16
N GLN A 33 -29.76 -89.04 90.07
CA GLN A 33 -30.81 -89.23 91.08
C GLN A 33 -31.36 -90.66 91.13
N ASP A 34 -31.43 -91.36 90.00
CA ASP A 34 -31.80 -92.79 89.95
C ASP A 34 -30.84 -93.67 90.78
N ALA A 35 -29.55 -93.33 90.86
CA ALA A 35 -28.55 -94.08 91.61
C ALA A 35 -28.74 -94.00 93.15
N PHE A 36 -29.40 -92.95 93.65
CA PHE A 36 -29.70 -92.77 95.06
C PHE A 36 -31.09 -93.28 95.46
N PHE A 37 -31.91 -93.70 94.48
CA PHE A 37 -33.23 -94.25 94.72
C PHE A 37 -33.16 -95.75 95.03
N VAL A 38 -32.65 -96.10 96.22
CA VAL A 38 -32.76 -97.46 96.74
C VAL A 38 -34.20 -97.66 97.23
N LYS A 39 -35.01 -98.41 96.46
CA LYS A 39 -36.32 -98.89 96.95
C LYS A 39 -36.05 -99.81 98.15
N PRO A 40 -36.51 -99.46 99.37
CA PRO A 40 -36.34 -100.35 100.52
C PRO A 40 -37.03 -101.69 100.25
N PRO A 41 -36.40 -102.84 100.58
CA PRO A 41 -37.06 -104.13 100.41
C PRO A 41 -38.12 -104.23 101.50
N ASN A 42 -39.40 -104.21 101.12
CA ASN A 42 -40.51 -104.38 102.06
C ASN A 42 -40.70 -105.89 102.33
N TRP A 43 -40.06 -106.39 103.40
CA TRP A 43 -40.18 -107.79 103.87
C TRP A 43 -41.51 -108.08 104.59
N ASP A 44 -42.38 -107.08 104.70
CA ASP A 44 -43.68 -107.19 105.39
C ASP A 44 -44.82 -106.59 104.54
N SER A 45 -44.66 -106.66 103.22
CA SER A 45 -45.78 -106.61 102.29
C SER A 45 -45.94 -108.04 101.79
N ALA A 46 -47.13 -108.64 101.93
CA ALA A 46 -47.44 -109.87 101.23
C ALA A 46 -47.00 -109.66 99.77
N GLY A 47 -46.11 -110.52 99.27
CA GLY A 47 -45.68 -110.45 97.89
C GLY A 47 -46.95 -110.38 97.05
N ASP A 48 -47.07 -109.31 96.25
CA ASP A 48 -48.26 -109.07 95.44
C ASP A 48 -48.60 -110.39 94.75
N SER A 49 -49.74 -110.99 95.08
CA SER A 49 -50.21 -112.22 94.43
C SER A 49 -50.25 -112.00 92.92
N VAL A 50 -50.25 -113.06 92.10
CA VAL A 50 -50.30 -112.90 90.63
C VAL A 50 -51.45 -111.97 90.23
N GLU A 51 -52.55 -111.99 90.99
CA GLU A 51 -53.66 -111.04 90.83
C GLU A 51 -53.26 -109.59 91.15
N LEU A 52 -52.50 -109.32 92.22
CA LEU A 52 -52.04 -107.97 92.55
C LEU A 52 -51.01 -107.42 91.54
N LEU A 53 -50.11 -108.26 91.00
CA LEU A 53 -49.21 -107.88 89.90
C LEU A 53 -49.97 -107.63 88.60
N PHE A 54 -51.00 -108.43 88.31
CA PHE A 54 -51.90 -108.21 87.17
C PHE A 54 -52.65 -106.88 87.32
N ILE A 55 -53.22 -106.61 88.50
CA ILE A 55 -53.88 -105.34 88.83
C ILE A 55 -52.90 -104.17 88.69
N ARG A 56 -51.64 -104.34 89.09
CA ARG A 56 -50.61 -103.32 88.93
C ARG A 56 -50.22 -103.10 87.46
N ASN A 57 -50.04 -104.17 86.68
CA ASN A 57 -49.78 -104.07 85.24
C ASN A 57 -50.95 -103.45 84.49
N GLU A 58 -52.19 -103.77 84.84
CA GLU A 58 -53.38 -103.11 84.27
C GLU A 58 -53.42 -101.63 84.63
N ARG A 59 -53.04 -101.26 85.86
CA ARG A 59 -52.92 -99.84 86.26
C ARG A 59 -51.80 -99.13 85.52
N GLU A 60 -50.63 -99.76 85.35
CA GLU A 60 -49.49 -99.20 84.61
C GLU A 60 -49.79 -99.11 83.10
N HIS A 61 -50.46 -100.11 82.52
CA HIS A 61 -50.92 -100.09 81.13
C HIS A 61 -52.02 -99.05 80.90
N ALA A 62 -52.97 -98.93 81.83
CA ALA A 62 -53.98 -97.86 81.80
C ALA A 62 -53.34 -96.47 81.94
N ALA A 63 -52.29 -96.34 82.77
CA ALA A 63 -51.52 -95.10 82.87
C ALA A 63 -50.72 -94.82 81.58
N MET A 64 -50.17 -95.84 80.93
CA MET A 64 -49.44 -95.73 79.67
C MET A 64 -50.35 -95.33 78.51
N LEU A 65 -51.55 -95.91 78.42
CA LEU A 65 -52.55 -95.52 77.41
C LEU A 65 -53.00 -94.07 77.61
N ARG A 66 -53.23 -93.65 78.86
CA ARG A 66 -53.51 -92.23 79.18
C ARG A 66 -52.36 -91.33 78.76
N LEU A 67 -51.12 -91.71 79.04
CA LEU A 67 -49.94 -90.95 78.64
C LEU A 67 -49.77 -90.89 77.11
N GLN A 68 -50.04 -91.98 76.40
CA GLN A 68 -49.99 -92.02 74.93
C GLN A 68 -51.05 -91.11 74.32
N GLU A 69 -52.26 -91.10 74.88
CA GLU A 69 -53.33 -90.20 74.49
C GLU A 69 -52.96 -88.74 74.76
N GLU A 70 -52.40 -88.43 75.94
CA GLU A 70 -51.87 -87.12 76.28
C GLU A 70 -50.73 -86.68 75.34
N MET A 71 -49.80 -87.58 75.00
CA MET A 71 -48.71 -87.28 74.05
C MET A 71 -49.22 -87.04 72.64
N LEU A 72 -50.21 -87.80 72.18
CA LEU A 72 -50.81 -87.64 70.87
C LEU A 72 -51.59 -86.32 70.79
N GLU A 73 -52.36 -85.99 71.83
CA GLU A 73 -53.04 -84.70 71.95
C GLU A 73 -52.06 -83.53 72.02
N ASN A 74 -50.95 -83.67 72.76
CA ASN A 74 -49.90 -82.66 72.82
C ASN A 74 -49.17 -82.52 71.47
N ALA A 75 -48.88 -83.61 70.78
CA ALA A 75 -48.27 -83.59 69.45
C ALA A 75 -49.20 -82.91 68.43
N LYS A 76 -50.50 -83.25 68.42
CA LYS A 76 -51.51 -82.59 67.59
C LYS A 76 -51.58 -81.08 67.88
N ARG A 77 -51.64 -80.69 69.16
CA ARG A 77 -51.63 -79.27 69.59
C ARG A 77 -50.36 -78.56 69.12
N GLN A 78 -49.21 -79.23 69.21
CA GLN A 78 -47.92 -78.67 68.80
C GLN A 78 -47.81 -78.55 67.27
N THR A 79 -48.26 -79.53 66.50
CA THR A 79 -48.32 -79.45 65.04
C THR A 79 -49.26 -78.33 64.58
N ALA A 80 -50.42 -78.18 65.23
CA ALA A 80 -51.35 -77.08 64.96
C ALA A 80 -50.73 -75.71 65.28
N SER A 81 -50.02 -75.60 66.42
CA SER A 81 -49.28 -74.40 66.82
C SER A 81 -48.15 -74.07 65.83
N ASN A 82 -47.37 -75.07 65.42
CA ASN A 82 -46.30 -74.93 64.45
C ASN A 82 -46.84 -74.53 63.07
N ALA A 83 -47.94 -75.13 62.60
CA ALA A 83 -48.58 -74.76 61.35
C ALA A 83 -49.12 -73.32 61.39
N SER A 84 -49.61 -72.85 62.54
CA SER A 84 -49.97 -71.45 62.76
C SER A 84 -48.73 -70.53 62.70
N ARG A 85 -47.62 -70.94 63.31
CA ARG A 85 -46.36 -70.19 63.32
C ARG A 85 -45.75 -70.07 61.92
N ILE A 86 -45.73 -71.17 61.15
CA ILE A 86 -45.25 -71.19 59.76
C ILE A 86 -46.11 -70.25 58.90
N ARG A 87 -47.44 -70.26 59.04
CA ARG A 87 -48.33 -69.33 58.33
C ARG A 87 -48.04 -67.87 58.70
N LYS A 88 -47.80 -67.56 59.97
CA LYS A 88 -47.41 -66.22 60.42
C LYS A 88 -46.08 -65.79 59.80
N LEU A 89 -45.09 -66.67 59.74
CA LEU A 89 -43.79 -66.39 59.11
C LEU A 89 -43.93 -66.09 57.62
N TYR A 90 -44.69 -66.89 56.87
CA TYR A 90 -44.93 -66.62 55.44
C TYR A 90 -45.67 -65.28 55.22
N LYS A 91 -46.61 -64.94 56.09
CA LYS A 91 -47.30 -63.64 56.05
C LYS A 91 -46.30 -62.49 56.26
N ILE A 92 -45.48 -62.56 57.32
CA ILE A 92 -44.46 -61.54 57.62
C ILE A 92 -43.46 -61.40 56.46
N HIS A 93 -43.00 -62.51 55.89
CA HIS A 93 -42.08 -62.49 54.76
C HIS A 93 -42.71 -61.90 53.49
N GLY A 94 -43.99 -62.19 53.24
CA GLY A 94 -44.75 -61.54 52.16
C GLY A 94 -44.87 -60.04 52.37
N ASP A 95 -45.18 -59.59 53.59
CA ASP A 95 -45.28 -58.18 53.94
C ASP A 95 -43.91 -57.47 53.83
N LEU A 96 -42.83 -58.15 54.23
CA LEU A 96 -41.47 -57.61 54.11
C LEU A 96 -41.06 -57.44 52.64
N ARG A 97 -41.39 -58.42 51.78
CA ARG A 97 -41.13 -58.31 50.33
C ARG A 97 -41.90 -57.13 49.71
N LYS A 98 -43.17 -56.94 50.07
CA LYS A 98 -43.95 -55.79 49.60
C LYS A 98 -43.31 -54.47 50.02
N ARG A 99 -42.95 -54.33 51.31
CA ARG A 99 -42.25 -53.14 51.82
C ARG A 99 -40.90 -52.92 51.11
N PHE A 100 -40.17 -53.99 50.81
CA PHE A 100 -38.91 -53.87 50.09
C PHE A 100 -39.10 -53.34 48.67
N ILE A 101 -40.13 -53.80 47.96
CA ILE A 101 -40.49 -53.30 46.63
C ILE A 101 -40.90 -51.82 46.73
N GLU A 102 -41.74 -51.46 47.71
CA GLU A 102 -42.17 -50.07 47.95
C GLU A 102 -40.97 -49.16 48.23
N VAL A 103 -40.08 -49.53 49.15
CA VAL A 103 -38.87 -48.76 49.48
C VAL A 103 -37.95 -48.64 48.28
N ASN A 104 -37.74 -49.71 47.51
CA ASN A 104 -36.89 -49.67 46.32
C ASN A 104 -37.52 -48.77 45.24
N SER A 105 -38.83 -48.83 45.03
CA SER A 105 -39.53 -47.92 44.12
C SER A 105 -39.42 -46.46 44.57
N PHE A 106 -39.55 -46.20 45.87
CA PHE A 106 -39.40 -44.87 46.44
C PHE A 106 -37.97 -44.32 46.27
N ILE A 107 -36.95 -45.17 46.47
CA ILE A 107 -35.54 -44.77 46.25
C ILE A 107 -35.32 -44.43 44.78
N LYS A 108 -35.82 -45.25 43.84
CA LYS A 108 -35.74 -44.95 42.41
C LYS A 108 -36.41 -43.63 42.06
N ASP A 109 -37.63 -43.42 42.55
CA ASP A 109 -38.36 -42.16 42.34
C ASP A 109 -37.61 -40.95 42.91
N CYS A 110 -36.98 -41.10 44.07
CA CYS A 110 -36.16 -40.04 44.66
C CYS A 110 -34.92 -39.73 43.82
N VAL A 111 -34.25 -40.76 43.29
CA VAL A 111 -33.09 -40.59 42.40
C VAL A 111 -33.51 -39.92 41.10
N ASP A 112 -34.63 -40.33 40.50
CA ASP A 112 -35.14 -39.73 39.28
C ASP A 112 -35.56 -38.27 39.50
N LYS A 113 -36.25 -37.97 40.59
CA LYS A 113 -36.59 -36.59 40.98
C LYS A 113 -35.35 -35.74 41.22
N LYS A 114 -34.33 -36.29 41.90
CA LYS A 114 -33.05 -35.60 42.11
C LYS A 114 -32.37 -35.30 40.77
N ARG A 115 -32.30 -36.28 39.87
CA ARG A 115 -31.72 -36.10 38.53
C ARG A 115 -32.46 -35.04 37.70
N ILE A 116 -33.80 -35.04 37.75
CA ILE A 116 -34.63 -34.02 37.08
C ILE A 116 -34.36 -32.64 37.67
N ALA A 117 -34.29 -32.52 39.00
CA ALA A 117 -33.99 -31.27 39.67
C ALA A 117 -32.59 -30.76 39.32
N GLU A 118 -31.57 -31.62 39.35
CA GLU A 118 -30.20 -31.27 38.95
C GLU A 118 -30.14 -30.80 37.49
N LYS A 119 -30.85 -31.48 36.57
CA LYS A 119 -30.93 -31.06 35.18
C LYS A 119 -31.56 -29.67 35.04
N LYS A 120 -32.68 -29.42 35.74
CA LYS A 120 -33.34 -28.10 35.72
C LYS A 120 -32.44 -27.02 36.32
N VAL A 121 -31.75 -27.30 37.41
CA VAL A 121 -30.79 -26.35 38.01
C VAL A 121 -29.69 -26.02 37.02
N ALA A 122 -29.14 -27.01 36.31
CA ALA A 122 -28.12 -26.78 35.30
C ALA A 122 -28.64 -25.94 34.11
N GLU A 123 -29.84 -26.23 33.61
CA GLU A 123 -30.50 -25.47 32.55
C GLU A 123 -30.75 -24.01 32.97
N GLU A 124 -31.28 -23.78 34.17
CA GLU A 124 -31.53 -22.44 34.72
C GLU A 124 -30.22 -21.69 34.96
N MET A 125 -29.17 -22.34 35.45
CA MET A 125 -27.85 -21.72 35.61
C MET A 125 -27.27 -21.27 34.26
N ALA A 126 -27.39 -22.10 33.22
CA ALA A 126 -26.94 -21.73 31.88
C ALA A 126 -27.72 -20.52 31.33
N MET A 127 -29.04 -20.53 31.50
CA MET A 127 -29.90 -19.39 31.12
C MET A 127 -29.54 -18.12 31.90
N GLN A 128 -29.25 -18.25 33.20
CA GLN A 128 -28.88 -17.13 34.04
C GLN A 128 -27.56 -16.49 33.59
N GLU A 129 -26.57 -17.28 33.17
CA GLU A 129 -25.31 -16.74 32.65
C GLU A 129 -25.52 -15.99 31.33
N VAL A 130 -26.31 -16.53 30.40
CA VAL A 130 -26.66 -15.82 29.16
C VAL A 130 -27.35 -14.48 29.45
N ILE A 131 -28.34 -14.49 30.35
CA ILE A 131 -29.05 -13.27 30.74
C ILE A 131 -28.10 -12.26 31.41
N LYS A 132 -27.17 -12.72 32.26
CA LYS A 132 -26.17 -11.83 32.88
C LYS A 132 -25.25 -11.19 31.84
N GLU A 133 -24.82 -11.95 30.83
CA GLU A 133 -24.02 -11.41 29.73
C GLU A 133 -24.79 -10.35 28.95
N ASP A 134 -26.05 -10.62 28.62
CA ASP A 134 -26.88 -9.67 27.89
C ASP A 134 -27.18 -8.41 28.72
N ILE A 135 -27.43 -8.54 30.03
CA ILE A 135 -27.54 -7.40 30.94
C ILE A 135 -26.25 -6.57 30.93
N LYS A 136 -25.07 -7.20 30.92
CA LYS A 136 -23.79 -6.47 30.83
C LYS A 136 -23.67 -5.73 29.50
N LYS A 137 -23.99 -6.38 28.37
CA LYS A 137 -23.96 -5.75 27.05
C LYS A 137 -24.89 -4.54 26.99
N TYR A 138 -26.12 -4.67 27.47
CA TYR A 138 -27.08 -3.56 27.50
C TYR A 138 -26.64 -2.43 28.43
N LYS A 139 -26.06 -2.73 29.59
CA LYS A 139 -25.49 -1.71 30.48
C LYS A 139 -24.38 -0.92 29.80
N ASN A 140 -23.44 -1.61 29.15
CA ASN A 140 -22.36 -0.95 28.41
C ASN A 140 -22.93 -0.07 27.29
N SER A 141 -23.90 -0.56 26.52
CA SER A 141 -24.54 0.23 25.46
C SER A 141 -25.28 1.45 26.01
N ILE A 142 -25.95 1.33 27.16
CA ILE A 142 -26.58 2.48 27.84
C ILE A 142 -25.53 3.49 28.29
N GLU A 143 -24.39 3.04 28.82
CA GLU A 143 -23.29 3.93 29.22
C GLU A 143 -22.68 4.65 28.01
N GLU A 144 -22.43 3.96 26.91
CA GLU A 144 -21.95 4.56 25.66
C GLU A 144 -22.94 5.60 25.11
N LEU A 145 -24.24 5.28 25.08
CA LEU A 145 -25.28 6.20 24.63
C LEU A 145 -25.43 7.40 25.58
N ALA A 146 -25.25 7.20 26.89
CA ALA A 146 -25.26 8.27 27.86
C ALA A 146 -24.06 9.21 27.65
N GLN A 147 -22.86 8.67 27.42
CA GLN A 147 -21.68 9.46 27.08
C GLN A 147 -21.88 10.23 25.78
N PHE A 148 -22.38 9.58 24.72
CA PHE A 148 -22.68 10.22 23.46
C PHE A 148 -23.71 11.35 23.63
N ARG A 149 -24.74 11.15 24.46
CA ARG A 149 -25.72 12.19 24.78
C ARG A 149 -25.09 13.37 25.49
N GLU A 150 -24.19 13.15 26.43
CA GLU A 150 -23.51 14.25 27.13
C GLU A 150 -22.56 15.02 26.19
N VAL A 151 -21.84 14.33 25.30
CA VAL A 151 -21.06 14.96 24.23
C VAL A 151 -21.96 15.79 23.32
N LEU A 152 -23.09 15.23 22.87
CA LEU A 152 -24.03 15.94 22.01
C LEU A 152 -24.65 17.16 22.70
N LYS A 153 -24.97 17.07 24.00
CA LYS A 153 -25.43 18.23 24.77
C LYS A 153 -24.34 19.29 24.88
N ALA A 154 -23.09 18.89 25.07
CA ALA A 154 -21.97 19.82 25.13
C ALA A 154 -21.80 20.54 23.79
N THR A 155 -21.81 19.82 22.67
CA THR A 155 -21.70 20.44 21.34
C THR A 155 -22.90 21.34 21.04
N VAL A 156 -24.13 20.95 21.39
CA VAL A 156 -25.31 21.83 21.25
C VAL A 156 -25.14 23.11 22.07
N LYS A 157 -24.61 23.05 23.28
CA LYS A 157 -24.30 24.24 24.09
C LYS A 157 -23.22 25.12 23.47
N GLU A 158 -22.20 24.50 22.85
CA GLU A 158 -21.19 25.24 22.09
C GLU A 158 -21.78 25.95 20.88
N PHE A 159 -22.83 25.38 20.26
CA PHE A 159 -23.50 25.96 19.10
C PHE A 159 -24.61 26.97 19.43
N GLU A 160 -25.12 26.96 20.67
CA GLU A 160 -26.18 27.87 21.15
C GLU A 160 -25.90 29.37 20.90
N PRO A 161 -24.67 29.90 21.08
CA PRO A 161 -24.36 31.30 20.77
C PRO A 161 -24.52 31.62 19.28
N TYR A 162 -24.13 30.70 18.39
CA TYR A 162 -24.26 30.92 16.94
C TYR A 162 -25.72 30.89 16.49
N GLU A 163 -26.54 30.02 17.10
CA GLU A 163 -27.99 30.02 16.88
C GLU A 163 -28.62 31.35 17.30
N LYS A 164 -28.23 31.90 18.46
CA LYS A 164 -28.68 33.23 18.92
C LYS A 164 -28.29 34.33 17.93
N VAL A 165 -27.06 34.31 17.42
CA VAL A 165 -26.60 35.28 16.42
C VAL A 165 -27.40 35.14 15.12
N LEU A 166 -27.66 33.93 14.65
CA LEU A 166 -28.47 33.70 13.45
C LEU A 166 -29.91 34.18 13.63
N GLN A 167 -30.50 33.95 14.80
CA GLN A 167 -31.82 34.47 15.14
C GLN A 167 -31.83 36.00 15.15
N GLU A 168 -30.83 36.63 15.79
CA GLU A 168 -30.68 38.10 15.77
C GLU A 168 -30.50 38.67 14.36
N VAL A 169 -29.77 37.98 13.49
CA VAL A 169 -29.57 38.40 12.09
C VAL A 169 -30.86 38.32 11.30
N VAL A 170 -31.67 37.28 11.51
CA VAL A 170 -33.01 37.17 10.90
C VAL A 170 -33.94 38.26 11.44
N ASP A 171 -33.91 38.52 12.74
CA ASP A 171 -34.78 39.53 13.37
C ASP A 171 -34.41 40.97 12.95
N LYS A 172 -33.13 41.25 12.69
CA LYS A 172 -32.62 42.58 12.28
C LYS A 172 -32.66 42.80 10.76
N SER A 173 -32.72 41.74 9.96
CA SER A 173 -32.61 41.82 8.51
C SER A 173 -33.87 41.29 7.83
N ASP A 174 -34.65 42.19 7.23
CA ASP A 174 -35.83 41.85 6.41
C ASP A 174 -35.51 40.98 5.18
N ILE A 175 -34.23 40.72 4.92
CA ILE A 175 -33.74 39.96 3.76
C ILE A 175 -33.97 38.44 3.96
N PHE A 176 -34.04 37.97 5.20
CA PHE A 176 -34.16 36.55 5.54
C PHE A 176 -35.51 36.26 6.19
N VAL A 177 -36.23 35.27 5.66
CA VAL A 177 -37.57 34.90 6.17
C VAL A 177 -37.48 33.92 7.35
N SER A 178 -36.41 33.12 7.38
CA SER A 178 -36.15 32.11 8.41
C SER A 178 -34.66 31.88 8.56
N VAL A 179 -34.23 31.40 9.74
CA VAL A 179 -32.86 30.94 9.99
C VAL A 179 -32.41 29.92 8.94
N LYS A 180 -33.33 29.06 8.48
CA LYS A 180 -33.05 28.08 7.42
C LYS A 180 -32.80 28.74 6.06
N ASP A 181 -33.57 29.78 5.70
CA ASP A 181 -33.35 30.54 4.46
C ASP A 181 -32.01 31.30 4.50
N CYS A 182 -31.60 31.79 5.67
CA CYS A 182 -30.25 32.35 5.85
C CYS A 182 -29.16 31.31 5.61
N MET A 183 -29.28 30.11 6.18
CA MET A 183 -28.31 29.02 5.97
C MET A 183 -28.28 28.57 4.51
N ASP A 184 -29.44 28.30 3.90
CA ASP A 184 -29.53 27.81 2.52
C ASP A 184 -28.90 28.82 1.53
N ARG A 185 -29.08 30.13 1.75
CA ARG A 185 -28.43 31.17 0.93
C ARG A 185 -26.92 31.27 1.19
N CYS A 186 -26.48 31.13 2.44
CA CYS A 186 -25.06 31.07 2.76
C CYS A 186 -24.40 29.85 2.10
N ASP A 187 -25.06 28.69 2.12
CA ASP A 187 -24.58 27.47 1.47
C ASP A 187 -24.53 27.65 -0.05
N ALA A 188 -25.56 28.24 -0.67
CA ALA A 188 -25.55 28.57 -2.08
C ALA A 188 -24.43 29.56 -2.44
N LEU A 189 -24.18 30.57 -1.60
CA LEU A 189 -23.08 31.52 -1.78
C LEU A 189 -21.71 30.83 -1.65
N MET A 190 -21.55 29.94 -0.67
CA MET A 190 -20.32 29.17 -0.48
C MET A 190 -20.05 28.24 -1.66
N LEU A 191 -21.07 27.55 -2.17
CA LEU A 191 -20.96 26.72 -3.38
C LEU A 191 -20.62 27.56 -4.61
N ALA A 192 -21.26 28.72 -4.77
CA ALA A 192 -20.94 29.65 -5.84
C ALA A 192 -19.49 30.17 -5.72
N GLN A 193 -19.03 30.48 -4.51
CA GLN A 193 -17.65 30.91 -4.26
C GLN A 193 -16.65 29.83 -4.66
N VAL A 194 -16.90 28.57 -4.29
CA VAL A 194 -16.05 27.44 -4.68
C VAL A 194 -16.01 27.30 -6.21
N GLU A 195 -17.14 27.40 -6.88
CA GLU A 195 -17.22 27.30 -8.33
C GLU A 195 -16.52 28.47 -9.04
N ILE A 196 -16.69 29.70 -8.54
CA ILE A 196 -15.98 30.89 -9.03
C ILE A 196 -14.48 30.69 -8.87
N SER A 197 -14.00 30.29 -7.69
CA SER A 197 -12.57 30.06 -7.46
C SER A 197 -12.01 28.96 -8.36
N ARG A 198 -12.79 27.90 -8.63
CA ARG A 198 -12.42 26.85 -9.59
C ARG A 198 -12.27 27.41 -11.00
N LEU A 199 -13.24 28.20 -11.46
CA LEU A 199 -13.20 28.84 -12.78
C LEU A 199 -12.05 29.85 -12.89
N GLU A 200 -11.79 30.64 -11.86
CA GLU A 200 -10.66 31.58 -11.80
C GLU A 200 -9.33 30.84 -11.94
N GLN A 201 -9.14 29.73 -11.21
CA GLN A 201 -7.93 28.91 -11.34
C GLN A 201 -7.76 28.36 -12.76
N GLN A 202 -8.84 27.87 -13.38
CA GLN A 202 -8.82 27.42 -14.77
C GLN A 202 -8.42 28.55 -15.72
N LYS A 203 -8.99 29.75 -15.55
CA LYS A 203 -8.66 30.91 -16.39
C LYS A 203 -7.22 31.38 -16.20
N ILE A 204 -6.69 31.33 -14.98
CA ILE A 204 -5.28 31.64 -14.72
C ILE A 204 -4.38 30.62 -15.44
N GLN A 205 -4.70 29.33 -15.37
CA GLN A 205 -3.96 28.30 -16.10
C GLN A 205 -3.99 28.52 -17.62
N GLU A 206 -5.17 28.81 -18.19
CA GLU A 206 -5.30 29.15 -19.61
C GLU A 206 -4.44 30.37 -20.00
N ILE A 207 -4.43 31.42 -19.16
CA ILE A 207 -3.60 32.62 -19.37
C ILE A 207 -2.11 32.28 -19.31
N GLU A 208 -1.69 31.44 -18.37
CA GLU A 208 -0.30 31.00 -18.27
C GLU A 208 0.12 30.17 -19.47
N GLU A 209 -0.73 29.28 -19.97
CA GLU A 209 -0.49 28.53 -21.20
C GLU A 209 -0.39 29.43 -22.42
N MET A 210 -1.27 30.43 -22.53
CA MET A 210 -1.19 31.45 -23.57
C MET A 210 0.10 32.26 -23.48
N ARG A 211 0.52 32.66 -22.27
CA ARG A 211 1.80 33.34 -22.05
C ARG A 211 2.99 32.47 -22.44
N LYS A 212 3.00 31.19 -22.06
CA LYS A 212 4.04 30.22 -22.46
C LYS A 212 4.10 30.07 -23.99
N ARG A 213 2.94 29.96 -24.65
CA ARG A 213 2.85 29.91 -26.11
C ARG A 213 3.38 31.19 -26.76
N MET A 214 2.98 32.36 -26.25
CA MET A 214 3.45 33.65 -26.74
C MET A 214 4.97 33.76 -26.64
N VAL A 215 5.55 33.44 -25.48
CA VAL A 215 7.01 33.46 -25.27
C VAL A 215 7.73 32.52 -26.23
N LYS A 216 7.19 31.32 -26.45
CA LYS A 216 7.73 30.36 -27.41
C LYS A 216 7.73 30.92 -28.83
N ILE A 217 6.61 31.47 -29.29
CA ILE A 217 6.48 32.09 -30.62
C ILE A 217 7.42 33.28 -30.75
N THR A 218 7.53 34.14 -29.73
CA THR A 218 8.46 35.29 -29.78
C THR A 218 9.92 34.85 -29.81
N ASN A 219 10.29 33.77 -29.12
CA ASN A 219 11.64 33.22 -29.17
C ASN A 219 11.94 32.60 -30.54
N GLU A 220 11.01 31.85 -31.11
CA GLU A 220 11.12 31.30 -32.47
C GLU A 220 11.24 32.43 -33.52
N ALA A 221 10.42 33.49 -33.40
CA ALA A 221 10.51 34.68 -34.24
C ALA A 221 11.85 35.41 -34.06
N ALA A 222 12.35 35.55 -32.83
CA ALA A 222 13.65 36.18 -32.57
C ALA A 222 14.80 35.36 -33.17
N LEU A 223 14.75 34.02 -33.08
CA LEU A 223 15.74 33.12 -33.68
C LEU A 223 15.71 33.18 -35.20
N THR A 224 14.52 33.21 -35.81
CA THR A 224 14.40 33.35 -37.28
C THR A 224 14.90 34.71 -37.76
N VAL A 225 14.58 35.80 -37.06
CA VAL A 225 15.12 37.14 -37.36
C VAL A 225 16.65 37.16 -37.20
N LEU A 226 17.20 36.49 -36.18
CA LEU A 226 18.64 36.38 -36.00
C LEU A 226 19.29 35.60 -37.16
N GLY A 227 18.67 34.49 -37.60
CA GLY A 227 19.09 33.74 -38.78
C GLY A 227 19.12 34.62 -40.03
N LEU A 228 18.01 35.32 -40.32
CA LEU A 228 17.92 36.23 -41.47
C LEU A 228 18.94 37.38 -41.41
N LYS A 229 19.25 37.89 -40.21
CA LYS A 229 20.30 38.92 -40.04
C LYS A 229 21.69 38.37 -40.34
N ASN A 230 21.97 37.13 -39.97
CA ASN A 230 23.23 36.49 -40.31
C ASN A 230 23.35 36.27 -41.82
N ASP A 231 22.30 35.76 -42.46
CA ASP A 231 22.25 35.57 -43.91
C ASP A 231 22.41 36.90 -44.66
N LEU A 232 21.75 37.96 -44.18
CA LEU A 232 21.91 39.31 -44.72
C LEU A 232 23.35 39.81 -44.61
N ALA A 233 23.99 39.63 -43.45
CA ALA A 233 25.38 40.04 -43.25
C ALA A 233 26.36 39.25 -44.14
N GLU A 234 26.10 37.97 -44.38
CA GLU A 234 26.86 37.15 -45.33
C GLU A 234 26.68 37.66 -46.76
N LEU A 235 25.45 37.94 -47.17
CA LEU A 235 25.15 38.50 -48.48
C LEU A 235 25.79 39.87 -48.69
N GLU A 236 25.71 40.77 -47.70
CA GLU A 236 26.36 42.09 -47.75
C GLU A 236 27.89 41.98 -47.89
N ARG A 237 28.52 41.03 -47.17
CA ARG A 237 29.97 40.76 -47.33
C ARG A 237 30.30 40.29 -48.74
N SER A 238 29.54 39.32 -49.27
CA SER A 238 29.74 38.81 -50.63
C SER A 238 29.55 39.90 -51.68
N TYR A 239 28.54 40.76 -51.51
CA TYR A 239 28.26 41.89 -52.38
C TYR A 239 29.40 42.91 -52.35
N ASN A 240 29.87 43.28 -51.16
CA ASN A 240 30.98 44.22 -51.00
C ASN A 240 32.28 43.68 -51.61
N GLN A 241 32.53 42.38 -51.48
CA GLN A 241 33.68 41.74 -52.12
C GLN A 241 33.57 41.80 -53.64
N ALA A 242 32.43 41.38 -54.21
CA ALA A 242 32.19 41.44 -55.64
C ALA A 242 32.27 42.87 -56.19
N ARG A 243 31.75 43.85 -55.45
CA ARG A 243 31.84 45.28 -55.80
C ARG A 243 33.29 45.76 -55.78
N ALA A 244 34.08 45.38 -54.77
CA ALA A 244 35.49 45.74 -54.71
C ALA A 244 36.29 45.12 -55.87
N GLU A 245 36.00 43.88 -56.25
CA GLU A 245 36.59 43.23 -57.42
C GLU A 245 36.18 43.92 -58.72
N CYS A 246 34.90 44.25 -58.90
CA CYS A 246 34.42 45.02 -60.04
C CYS A 246 35.15 46.35 -60.17
N SER A 247 35.25 47.14 -59.09
CA SER A 247 35.98 48.41 -59.10
C SER A 247 37.48 48.25 -59.38
N LYS A 248 38.11 47.12 -59.03
CA LYS A 248 39.49 46.82 -59.44
C LYS A 248 39.58 46.60 -60.94
N TRP A 249 38.68 45.79 -61.50
CA TRP A 249 38.62 45.53 -62.94
C TRP A 249 38.28 46.79 -63.74
N GLU A 250 37.37 47.63 -63.27
CA GLU A 250 37.07 48.93 -63.86
C GLU A 250 38.31 49.83 -63.89
N LYS A 251 39.09 49.89 -62.82
CA LYS A 251 40.35 50.65 -62.78
C LYS A 251 41.37 50.10 -63.77
N ILE A 252 41.54 48.79 -63.84
CA ILE A 252 42.45 48.14 -64.80
C ILE A 252 42.00 48.44 -66.23
N MET A 253 40.71 48.31 -66.51
CA MET A 253 40.13 48.59 -67.83
C MET A 253 40.26 50.06 -68.22
N ALA A 254 40.01 50.98 -67.28
CA ALA A 254 40.19 52.42 -67.51
C ALA A 254 41.66 52.75 -67.79
N ASN A 255 42.59 52.16 -67.03
CA ASN A 255 44.02 52.32 -67.27
C ASN A 255 44.43 51.77 -68.64
N ALA A 256 43.96 50.58 -69.03
CA ALA A 256 44.21 50.00 -70.35
C ALA A 256 43.63 50.87 -71.48
N LYS A 257 42.42 51.41 -71.29
CA LYS A 257 41.81 52.34 -72.26
C LYS A 257 42.63 53.63 -72.39
N ASN A 258 43.10 54.18 -71.28
CA ASN A 258 43.94 55.38 -71.28
C ASN A 258 45.31 55.12 -71.93
N THR A 259 45.94 53.96 -71.68
CA THR A 259 47.21 53.61 -72.34
C THR A 259 47.02 53.45 -73.84
N VAL A 260 45.97 52.77 -74.29
CA VAL A 260 45.62 52.65 -75.72
C VAL A 260 45.41 54.03 -76.34
N ALA A 261 44.57 54.88 -75.73
CA ALA A 261 44.31 56.23 -76.22
C ALA A 261 45.58 57.10 -76.28
N ASN A 262 46.49 56.98 -75.29
CA ASN A 262 47.78 57.67 -75.31
C ASN A 262 48.72 57.15 -76.40
N HIS A 263 48.76 55.83 -76.64
CA HIS A 263 49.53 55.25 -77.74
C HIS A 263 49.01 55.69 -79.09
N ASP A 264 47.69 55.70 -79.29
CA ASP A 264 47.05 56.21 -80.51
C ASP A 264 47.36 57.69 -80.73
N LEU A 265 47.25 58.52 -79.68
CA LEU A 265 47.62 59.94 -79.76
C LEU A 265 49.11 60.15 -80.09
N ASN A 266 50.00 59.37 -79.48
CA ASN A 266 51.44 59.45 -79.76
C ASN A 266 51.77 59.00 -81.19
N LYS A 267 51.07 57.97 -81.69
CA LYS A 267 51.15 57.56 -83.09
C LYS A 267 50.74 58.72 -83.99
N ASP A 268 49.56 59.30 -83.79
CA ASP A 268 49.08 60.44 -84.58
C ASP A 268 50.04 61.65 -84.54
N ARG A 269 50.58 61.99 -83.36
CA ARG A 269 51.59 63.05 -83.22
C ARG A 269 52.88 62.74 -83.98
N SER A 270 53.32 61.49 -83.96
CA SER A 270 54.52 61.06 -84.71
C SER A 270 54.28 61.16 -86.22
N LEU A 271 53.09 60.76 -86.69
CA LEU A 271 52.68 60.92 -88.08
C LEU A 271 52.66 62.39 -88.52
N ASP A 272 52.10 63.26 -87.67
CA ASP A 272 52.08 64.71 -87.92
C ASP A 272 53.49 65.31 -87.93
N GLY A 273 54.36 64.87 -87.02
CA GLY A 273 55.76 65.28 -86.98
C GLY A 273 56.51 64.92 -88.26
N VAL A 274 56.37 63.68 -88.75
CA VAL A 274 56.96 63.21 -90.01
C VAL A 274 56.45 64.04 -91.19
N HIS A 275 55.13 64.21 -91.28
CA HIS A 275 54.52 64.98 -92.36
C HIS A 275 54.95 66.46 -92.34
N TYR A 276 55.06 67.04 -91.14
CA TYR A 276 55.56 68.41 -90.97
C TYR A 276 57.02 68.56 -91.41
N MET A 277 57.89 67.63 -91.01
CA MET A 277 59.30 67.63 -91.43
C MET A 277 59.44 67.50 -92.94
N TYR A 278 58.70 66.58 -93.57
CA TYR A 278 58.63 66.44 -95.02
C TYR A 278 58.26 67.77 -95.69
N ARG A 279 57.16 68.40 -95.23
CA ARG A 279 56.69 69.67 -95.79
C ARG A 279 57.70 70.81 -95.61
N LEU A 280 58.43 70.85 -94.49
CA LEU A 280 59.48 71.84 -94.24
C LEU A 280 60.66 71.66 -95.21
N LEU A 281 61.09 70.42 -95.46
CA LEU A 281 62.17 70.12 -96.39
C LEU A 281 61.76 70.40 -97.85
N CYS A 282 60.53 70.07 -98.23
CA CYS A 282 59.97 70.44 -99.53
C CYS A 282 59.98 71.97 -99.73
N LYS A 283 59.54 72.75 -98.72
CA LYS A 283 59.62 74.21 -98.75
C LYS A 283 61.05 74.73 -98.91
N ARG A 284 62.03 74.13 -98.21
CA ARG A 284 63.45 74.52 -98.32
C ARG A 284 64.01 74.29 -99.73
N ARG A 285 63.60 73.19 -100.38
CA ARG A 285 64.01 72.85 -101.75
C ARG A 285 63.14 73.51 -102.83
N ASN A 286 62.11 74.25 -102.42
CA ASN A 286 61.14 74.91 -103.28
C ASN A 286 60.37 73.92 -104.20
N ILE A 287 60.05 72.74 -103.65
CA ILE A 287 59.25 71.69 -104.31
C ILE A 287 57.88 71.65 -103.65
N ASP A 288 56.82 71.50 -104.46
CA ASP A 288 55.46 71.33 -103.92
C ASP A 288 55.31 69.95 -103.25
N PRO A 289 54.72 69.85 -102.05
CA PRO A 289 54.54 68.58 -101.37
C PRO A 289 53.57 67.66 -102.15
N VAL A 290 54.06 66.51 -102.60
CA VAL A 290 53.26 65.54 -103.40
C VAL A 290 52.66 64.43 -102.51
N PHE A 291 53.36 64.03 -101.45
CA PHE A 291 52.95 62.88 -100.63
C PHE A 291 51.95 63.26 -99.52
N GLN A 292 50.91 62.45 -99.35
CA GLN A 292 49.87 62.64 -98.33
C GLN A 292 50.28 62.07 -96.96
N ARG A 293 49.60 62.49 -95.88
CA ARG A 293 49.88 62.09 -94.48
C ARG A 293 49.99 60.56 -94.26
N HIS A 294 49.29 59.74 -95.04
CA HIS A 294 49.28 58.29 -94.87
C HIS A 294 50.43 57.57 -95.60
N GLU A 295 51.14 58.24 -96.50
CA GLU A 295 52.28 57.67 -97.24
C GLU A 295 53.61 57.91 -96.50
N ILE A 296 53.69 57.39 -95.27
CA ILE A 296 54.77 57.68 -94.31
C ILE A 296 56.13 57.20 -94.83
N GLU A 297 56.18 56.00 -95.41
CA GLU A 297 57.42 55.38 -95.89
C GLU A 297 58.09 56.26 -96.96
N LYS A 298 57.31 56.72 -97.95
CA LYS A 298 57.80 57.62 -99.01
C LYS A 298 58.22 58.98 -98.47
N GLN A 299 57.52 59.51 -97.46
CA GLN A 299 57.91 60.76 -96.80
C GLN A 299 59.22 60.60 -96.03
N LEU A 300 59.40 59.49 -95.33
CA LEU A 300 60.63 59.19 -94.59
C LEU A 300 61.82 58.96 -95.53
N ASP A 301 61.63 58.26 -96.64
CA ASP A 301 62.68 58.08 -97.66
C ASP A 301 63.13 59.43 -98.22
N PHE A 302 62.19 60.32 -98.58
CA PHE A 302 62.52 61.68 -99.02
C PHE A 302 63.24 62.50 -97.94
N ILE A 303 62.77 62.43 -96.69
CA ILE A 303 63.42 63.11 -95.55
C ILE A 303 64.86 62.60 -95.39
N LYS A 304 65.06 61.28 -95.47
CA LYS A 304 66.37 60.65 -95.33
C LYS A 304 67.32 61.12 -96.42
N ASP A 305 66.93 61.01 -97.68
CA ASP A 305 67.76 61.43 -98.82
C ASP A 305 68.15 62.91 -98.73
N GLU A 306 67.22 63.76 -98.33
CA GLU A 306 67.47 65.20 -98.20
C GLU A 306 68.36 65.54 -96.98
N VAL A 307 68.21 64.81 -95.87
CA VAL A 307 69.09 64.97 -94.70
C VAL A 307 70.50 64.47 -95.00
N GLU A 308 70.65 63.38 -95.73
CA GLU A 308 71.95 62.87 -96.19
C GLU A 308 72.65 63.90 -97.10
N LEU A 309 71.92 64.46 -98.07
CA LEU A 309 72.44 65.53 -98.93
C LEU A 309 72.82 66.79 -98.12
N LEU A 310 72.00 67.18 -97.14
CA LEU A 310 72.32 68.28 -96.22
C LEU A 310 73.60 68.02 -95.42
N PHE A 311 73.78 66.79 -94.95
CA PHE A 311 74.95 66.39 -94.20
C PHE A 311 76.20 66.41 -95.07
N GLU A 312 76.11 65.95 -96.31
CA GLU A 312 77.18 66.04 -97.30
C GLU A 312 77.57 67.49 -97.60
N VAL A 313 76.59 68.37 -97.87
CA VAL A 313 76.83 69.81 -98.10
C VAL A 313 77.48 70.45 -96.88
N ASN A 314 77.02 70.14 -95.66
CA ASN A 314 77.61 70.70 -94.45
C ASN A 314 79.05 70.20 -94.24
N LYS A 315 79.33 68.93 -94.56
CA LYS A 315 80.67 68.35 -94.52
C LYS A 315 81.61 69.02 -95.53
N GLU A 316 81.12 69.35 -96.73
CA GLU A 316 81.89 70.14 -97.71
C GLU A 316 82.11 71.59 -97.24
N CYS A 317 81.09 72.27 -96.70
CA CYS A 317 81.26 73.60 -96.10
C CYS A 317 82.28 73.61 -94.95
N MET A 318 82.28 72.57 -94.10
CA MET A 318 83.26 72.42 -93.03
C MET A 318 84.69 72.23 -93.58
N LYS A 319 84.87 71.41 -94.62
CA LYS A 319 86.16 71.25 -95.30
C LYS A 319 86.66 72.56 -95.91
N LEU A 320 85.78 73.32 -96.57
CA LEU A 320 86.12 74.64 -97.14
C LEU A 320 86.48 75.67 -96.03
N MET A 321 85.84 75.60 -94.86
CA MET A 321 86.22 76.42 -93.71
C MET A 321 87.58 76.03 -93.10
N GLU A 322 87.95 74.75 -93.12
CA GLU A 322 89.27 74.28 -92.69
C GLU A 322 90.38 74.68 -93.68
N GLU A 323 90.14 74.56 -94.98
CA GLU A 323 91.06 75.02 -96.04
C GLU A 323 91.24 76.55 -96.03
N GLY A 324 90.17 77.30 -95.75
CA GLY A 324 90.21 78.76 -95.56
C GLY A 324 91.01 79.21 -94.31
N LYS A 325 91.10 78.37 -93.27
CA LYS A 325 91.95 78.63 -92.09
C LYS A 325 93.42 78.34 -92.36
N LEU A 326 93.75 77.33 -93.17
CA LEU A 326 95.12 77.00 -93.60
C LEU A 326 95.74 78.03 -94.56
N ALA A 327 94.94 78.78 -95.31
CA ALA A 327 95.41 79.87 -96.16
C ALA A 327 95.79 81.16 -95.38
N LYS A 328 95.16 81.41 -94.21
CA LYS A 328 95.42 82.61 -93.39
C LYS A 328 96.70 82.53 -92.55
N THR A 329 97.19 81.34 -92.20
CA THR A 329 98.42 81.16 -91.40
C THR A 329 99.72 81.35 -92.20
N LYS A 330 99.70 81.20 -93.52
CA LYS A 330 100.89 81.42 -94.38
C LYS A 330 101.22 82.90 -94.66
N ASN A 331 100.25 83.83 -94.50
CA ASN A 331 100.45 85.26 -94.82
C ASN A 331 100.89 86.14 -93.64
N ALA A 332 100.87 85.66 -92.39
CA ALA A 332 101.24 86.47 -91.22
C ALA A 332 102.76 86.52 -90.91
N GLY A 333 103.60 85.74 -91.61
CA GLY A 333 105.05 85.69 -91.38
C GLY A 333 105.89 86.82 -92.00
N LYS A 334 105.33 87.70 -92.85
CA LYS A 334 106.09 88.66 -93.67
C LYS A 334 106.05 90.14 -93.24
N ALA A 335 105.41 90.49 -92.12
CA ALA A 335 105.23 91.89 -91.70
C ALA A 335 105.88 92.25 -90.35
N LYS A 336 107.07 91.70 -90.03
CA LYS A 336 108.00 92.27 -89.03
C LYS A 336 108.97 93.22 -89.74
N GLY A 337 108.99 94.49 -89.32
CA GLY A 337 110.09 95.42 -89.61
C GLY A 337 109.69 96.70 -90.34
N LYS A 338 109.12 97.68 -89.63
CA LYS A 338 109.42 99.12 -89.83
C LYS A 338 108.71 100.00 -88.78
N LYS A 339 109.52 100.88 -88.18
CA LYS A 339 109.21 102.06 -87.34
C LYS A 339 109.24 101.84 -85.82
N GLU A 340 110.47 101.76 -85.32
CA GLU A 340 110.92 102.50 -84.14
C GLU A 340 111.08 103.99 -84.53
N ALA A 341 110.48 104.86 -83.72
CA ALA A 341 110.93 106.20 -83.36
C ALA A 341 110.19 106.59 -82.08
#